data_AF-A0A949CLW2-F1
#
_entry.id   AF-A0A949CLW2-F1
#
_cell.length_a   1.000
_cell.length_b   1.000
_cell.length_c   1.000
_cell.angle_alpha   90.00
_cell.angle_beta   90.00
_cell.angle_gamma   90.00
#
_symmetry.space_group_name_H-M   'P 1'
#
loop_
_entity.id
_entity.type
_entity.pdbx_description
1 polymer ?
#
loop_
_entity_poly.entity_id
_entity_poly.type
_entity_poly.pdbx_seq_one_letter_code
_entity_poly.pdbx_strand_id
1 'polypeptide(L)'
;MKDEENMLRFPSILFTIRLVLFCYWTPLPANQCCGSEILTEAEHVRNSSLDERSLVSIQVAPQRIQLANARSRQGIVVTAEFSDGSTRDVTSQARVVWDPPNLAIYENEHILPLSDGKGTIEIDYLGQSASVPLEIIDAT
;
A
#
# COMPACT_ATOMS: atom_id res chain seq x y z
N MET A 1 35.05 11.25 -10.78
CA MET A 1 35.62 11.97 -9.62
C MET A 1 35.50 13.44 -9.90
N LYS A 2 34.75 14.12 -9.03
CA LYS A 2 34.33 15.53 -9.09
C LYS A 2 33.08 15.75 -9.93
N ASP A 3 31.90 15.47 -9.37
CA ASP A 3 31.20 16.27 -8.33
C ASP A 3 30.78 17.62 -8.92
N GLU A 4 29.66 18.26 -8.68
CA GLU A 4 28.44 18.16 -7.86
C GLU A 4 27.74 19.53 -8.14
N GLU A 5 26.48 19.71 -7.72
CA GLU A 5 25.83 21.02 -7.54
C GLU A 5 25.40 21.86 -8.78
N ASN A 6 24.41 21.36 -9.53
CA ASN A 6 23.50 22.20 -10.31
C ASN A 6 22.48 22.87 -9.37
N MET A 7 22.93 23.88 -8.64
CA MET A 7 22.09 24.73 -7.80
C MET A 7 21.16 25.61 -8.65
N LEU A 8 19.87 25.37 -8.46
CA LEU A 8 18.86 26.40 -8.18
C LEU A 8 18.70 27.51 -9.23
N ARG A 9 17.93 27.15 -10.25
CA ARG A 9 17.18 28.09 -11.09
C ARG A 9 15.84 28.43 -10.42
N PHE A 10 15.51 29.72 -10.49
CA PHE A 10 14.19 30.37 -10.39
C PHE A 10 13.84 31.11 -9.08
N PRO A 11 13.15 32.25 -9.21
CA PRO A 11 13.71 33.55 -8.81
C PRO A 11 12.87 34.29 -7.76
N SER A 12 13.52 35.28 -7.15
CA SER A 12 12.98 36.60 -6.80
C SER A 12 11.45 36.72 -6.62
N ILE A 13 10.96 36.47 -5.41
CA ILE A 13 9.84 37.25 -4.87
C ILE A 13 10.31 37.89 -3.56
N LEU A 14 10.56 39.20 -3.64
CA LEU A 14 10.51 40.15 -2.53
C LEU A 14 9.21 39.93 -1.77
N PHE A 15 9.27 39.64 -0.47
CA PHE A 15 8.30 40.19 0.47
C PHE A 15 9.00 40.44 1.81
N THR A 16 9.55 41.64 1.90
CA THR A 16 9.73 42.43 3.11
C THR A 16 8.64 42.14 4.16
N ILE A 17 9.00 41.80 5.39
CA ILE A 17 8.36 42.31 6.63
C ILE A 17 9.30 42.03 7.83
N ARG A 18 9.29 43.02 8.72
CA ARG A 18 10.30 43.42 9.69
C ARG A 18 10.54 42.46 10.86
N LEU A 19 11.83 42.37 11.18
CA LEU A 19 12.41 42.34 12.53
C LEU A 19 11.64 43.25 13.51
N VAL A 20 10.98 42.68 14.51
CA VAL A 20 10.70 43.34 15.78
C VAL A 20 11.09 42.38 16.89
N LEU A 21 12.38 42.45 17.22
CA LEU A 21 12.88 42.23 18.57
C LEU A 21 12.07 43.13 19.48
N PHE A 22 11.24 42.59 20.37
CA PHE A 22 10.75 43.37 21.49
C PHE A 22 10.43 42.37 22.63
N CYS A 23 11.42 42.24 23.53
CA CYS A 23 11.41 41.49 24.76
C CYS A 23 11.14 42.50 25.88
N TYR A 24 9.96 42.44 26.52
CA TYR A 24 9.62 43.27 27.69
C TYR A 24 8.81 42.42 28.67
N TRP A 25 9.55 41.84 29.60
CA TRP A 25 9.37 42.06 31.03
C TRP A 25 7.92 42.39 31.49
N THR A 26 7.18 41.36 31.89
CA THR A 26 6.10 41.50 32.88
C THR A 26 6.29 40.44 33.97
N PRO A 27 6.69 40.82 35.19
CA PRO A 27 6.60 39.96 36.37
C PRO A 27 5.22 40.07 37.03
N LEU A 28 4.86 39.03 37.81
CA LEU A 28 3.78 38.90 38.83
C LEU A 28 2.64 37.90 38.47
N PRO A 29 1.95 37.31 39.47
CA PRO A 29 2.46 36.28 40.38
C PRO A 29 1.56 35.03 40.39
N ALA A 30 2.03 34.00 41.09
CA ALA A 30 1.41 32.68 41.23
C ALA A 30 -0.11 32.69 41.46
N ASN A 31 -0.85 32.06 40.54
CA ASN A 31 -2.01 31.25 40.91
C ASN A 31 -2.37 30.25 39.80
N GLN A 32 -2.24 28.97 40.12
CA GLN A 32 -2.89 27.81 39.47
C GLN A 32 -2.88 27.74 37.93
N CYS A 33 -1.80 27.17 37.39
CA CYS A 33 -1.96 26.15 36.35
C CYS A 33 -1.58 24.80 36.97
N CYS A 34 -2.61 24.12 37.48
CA CYS A 34 -2.57 22.72 37.87
C CYS A 34 -2.26 21.87 36.63
N GLY A 35 -1.44 20.84 36.79
CA GLY A 35 -0.82 20.12 35.69
C GLY A 35 -1.76 19.36 34.76
N SER A 36 -1.22 19.02 33.60
CA SER A 36 -1.22 17.64 33.08
C SER A 36 -0.39 17.67 31.79
N GLU A 37 0.75 16.98 31.86
CA GLU A 37 1.31 16.18 30.78
C GLU A 37 1.20 16.80 29.38
N ILE A 38 2.19 17.64 29.05
CA ILE A 38 2.52 17.81 27.64
C ILE A 38 3.10 16.46 27.20
N LEU A 39 2.25 15.59 26.67
CA LEU A 39 2.65 14.50 25.78
C LEU A 39 3.15 15.17 24.49
N THR A 40 4.35 15.73 24.52
CA THR A 40 5.02 16.20 23.30
C THR A 40 5.51 14.99 22.53
N GLU A 41 4.90 14.79 21.36
CA GLU A 41 5.36 14.00 20.23
C GLU A 41 5.52 12.48 20.39
N ALA A 42 4.39 11.77 20.45
CA ALA A 42 4.31 10.37 20.00
C ALA A 42 3.91 10.23 18.51
N GLU A 43 4.22 11.23 17.68
CA GLU A 43 3.97 11.20 16.23
C GLU A 43 5.25 11.13 15.39
N HIS A 44 6.35 10.61 15.95
CA HIS A 44 7.62 10.48 15.21
C HIS A 44 7.85 9.14 14.49
N VAL A 45 7.03 8.09 14.64
CA VAL A 45 7.32 6.82 13.92
C VAL A 45 6.06 6.12 13.41
N ARG A 46 5.35 6.68 12.43
CA ARG A 46 4.36 5.86 11.67
C ARG A 46 4.23 6.12 10.18
N ASN A 47 4.84 7.16 9.61
CA ASN A 47 4.55 7.54 8.22
C ASN A 47 5.84 7.76 7.41
N SER A 48 6.55 6.69 7.06
CA SER A 48 7.56 6.71 5.97
C SER A 48 8.22 5.37 5.65
N SER A 49 8.08 4.30 6.45
CA SER A 49 8.84 3.06 6.17
C SER A 49 8.27 2.17 5.04
N LEU A 50 7.19 2.57 4.36
CA LEU A 50 6.66 1.78 3.23
C LEU A 50 7.44 2.02 1.93
N ASP A 51 8.23 3.09 1.86
CA ASP A 51 8.90 3.53 0.62
C ASP A 51 10.31 2.95 0.45
N GLU A 52 10.98 2.53 1.55
CA GLU A 52 12.32 1.91 1.49
C GLU A 52 12.29 0.38 1.32
N ARG A 53 11.10 -0.24 1.42
CA ARG A 53 10.94 -1.69 1.31
C ARG A 53 10.75 -2.08 -0.15
N SER A 54 11.83 -2.47 -0.81
CA SER A 54 11.74 -3.08 -2.14
C SER A 54 11.03 -4.43 -2.04
N LEU A 55 10.06 -4.67 -2.92
CA LEU A 55 9.43 -5.98 -3.08
C LEU A 55 10.47 -6.98 -3.58
N VAL A 56 10.59 -8.12 -2.90
CA VAL A 56 11.48 -9.22 -3.29
C VAL A 56 10.71 -10.22 -4.14
N SER A 57 9.60 -10.72 -3.62
CA SER A 57 8.81 -11.77 -4.27
C SER A 57 7.35 -11.69 -3.89
N ILE A 58 6.50 -12.29 -4.72
CA ILE A 58 5.09 -12.52 -4.41
C ILE A 58 4.82 -14.02 -4.39
N GLN A 59 4.01 -14.43 -3.42
CA GLN A 59 3.52 -15.80 -3.27
C GLN A 59 2.01 -15.77 -3.39
N VAL A 60 1.47 -16.67 -4.18
CA VAL A 60 0.03 -16.77 -4.42
C VAL A 60 -0.46 -18.13 -3.94
N ALA A 61 -1.50 -18.10 -3.10
CA ALA A 61 -2.15 -19.30 -2.60
C ALA A 61 -3.66 -19.22 -2.88
N PRO A 62 -4.27 -20.29 -3.43
CA PRO A 62 -3.66 -21.55 -3.88
C PRO A 62 -2.93 -21.42 -5.24
N GLN A 63 -2.01 -22.36 -5.53
CA GLN A 63 -1.28 -22.39 -6.82
C GLN A 63 -2.13 -22.82 -8.02
N ARG A 64 -3.27 -23.48 -7.79
CA ARG A 64 -4.26 -23.83 -8.81
C ARG A 64 -5.65 -23.68 -8.24
N ILE A 65 -6.59 -23.20 -9.04
CA ILE A 65 -7.99 -23.01 -8.64
C ILE A 65 -8.89 -23.86 -9.51
N GLN A 66 -9.78 -24.63 -8.87
CA GLN A 66 -10.81 -25.42 -9.52
C GLN A 66 -12.16 -25.09 -8.89
N LEU A 67 -13.13 -24.69 -9.71
CA LEU A 67 -14.52 -24.45 -9.32
C LEU A 67 -15.38 -25.51 -10.01
N ALA A 68 -16.10 -26.32 -9.24
CA ALA A 68 -16.81 -27.50 -9.77
C ALA A 68 -18.34 -27.32 -9.85
N ASN A 69 -18.86 -26.18 -9.40
CA ASN A 69 -20.29 -25.88 -9.40
C ASN A 69 -20.51 -24.36 -9.48
N ALA A 70 -21.69 -23.94 -9.95
CA ALA A 70 -22.14 -22.54 -9.97
C ALA A 70 -22.12 -21.83 -8.59
N ARG A 71 -22.16 -22.60 -7.50
CA ARG A 71 -22.11 -22.10 -6.12
C ARG A 71 -20.74 -22.22 -5.47
N SER A 72 -19.76 -22.77 -6.18
CA SER A 72 -18.39 -22.86 -5.69
C SER A 72 -17.83 -21.46 -5.53
N ARG A 73 -17.14 -21.24 -4.41
CA ARG A 73 -16.60 -19.95 -4.05
C ARG A 73 -15.20 -20.18 -3.53
N GLN A 74 -14.21 -19.58 -4.18
CA GLN A 74 -12.79 -19.76 -3.84
C GLN A 74 -12.15 -18.42 -3.50
N GLY A 75 -11.39 -18.37 -2.41
CA GLY A 75 -10.53 -17.23 -2.09
C GLY A 75 -9.14 -17.37 -2.71
N ILE A 76 -8.51 -16.23 -2.96
CA ILE A 76 -7.09 -16.14 -3.32
C ILE A 76 -6.42 -15.20 -2.33
N VAL A 77 -5.21 -15.56 -1.92
CA VAL A 77 -4.37 -14.74 -1.05
C VAL A 77 -3.07 -14.47 -1.78
N VAL A 78 -2.72 -13.19 -1.85
CA VAL A 78 -1.47 -12.74 -2.44
C VAL A 78 -0.61 -12.17 -1.32
N THR A 79 0.54 -12.78 -1.13
CA THR A 79 1.46 -12.46 -0.05
C THR A 79 2.75 -11.91 -0.64
N ALA A 80 3.13 -10.70 -0.25
CA ALA A 80 4.38 -10.06 -0.66
C ALA A 80 5.47 -10.25 0.39
N GLU A 81 6.66 -10.62 -0.06
CA GLU A 81 7.89 -10.63 0.73
C GLU A 81 8.74 -9.41 0.37
N PHE A 82 9.17 -8.67 1.39
CA PHE A 82 9.97 -7.45 1.24
C PHE A 82 11.43 -7.69 1.63
N SER A 83 12.31 -6.77 1.24
CA SER A 83 13.75 -6.86 1.50
C SER A 83 14.15 -6.83 2.97
N ASP A 84 13.26 -6.38 3.86
CA ASP A 84 13.44 -6.44 5.31
C ASP A 84 13.07 -7.83 5.90
N GLY A 85 12.68 -8.78 5.06
CA GLY A 85 12.19 -10.10 5.45
C GLY A 85 10.75 -10.08 5.99
N SER A 86 10.07 -8.93 5.94
CA SER A 86 8.66 -8.86 6.33
C SER A 86 7.76 -9.42 5.25
N THR A 87 6.65 -10.00 5.69
CA THR A 87 5.64 -10.59 4.82
C THR A 87 4.31 -9.88 5.04
N ARG A 88 3.61 -9.50 3.97
CA ARG A 88 2.30 -8.83 4.07
C ARG A 88 1.29 -9.40 3.08
N ASP A 89 0.04 -9.40 3.51
CA ASP A 89 -1.09 -9.60 2.61
C ASP A 89 -1.26 -8.36 1.73
N VAL A 90 -1.20 -8.56 0.42
CA VAL A 90 -1.36 -7.52 -0.60
C VAL A 90 -2.50 -7.88 -1.55
N THR A 91 -3.40 -8.78 -1.16
CA THR A 91 -4.51 -9.27 -1.98
C THR A 91 -5.39 -8.13 -2.49
N SER A 92 -5.67 -7.14 -1.63
CA SER A 92 -6.46 -5.95 -2.00
C SER A 92 -5.70 -4.94 -2.86
N GLN A 93 -4.36 -5.02 -2.92
CA GLN A 93 -3.51 -4.07 -3.65
C GLN A 93 -2.98 -4.66 -4.97
N ALA A 94 -3.07 -5.98 -5.14
CA ALA A 94 -2.67 -6.67 -6.36
C ALA A 94 -3.67 -6.41 -7.50
N ARG A 95 -3.14 -6.27 -8.71
CA ARG A 95 -3.94 -6.22 -9.93
C ARG A 95 -4.18 -7.66 -10.38
N VAL A 96 -5.44 -8.03 -10.55
CA VAL A 96 -5.83 -9.37 -11.02
C VAL A 96 -6.49 -9.26 -12.38
N VAL A 97 -6.00 -10.03 -13.35
CA VAL A 97 -6.49 -10.10 -14.72
C VAL A 97 -6.84 -11.55 -15.05
N TRP A 98 -7.92 -11.75 -15.79
CA TRP A 98 -8.45 -13.06 -16.18
C TRP A 98 -8.26 -13.23 -17.68
N ASP A 99 -7.74 -14.39 -18.08
CA ASP A 99 -7.67 -14.79 -19.48
C ASP A 99 -8.28 -16.19 -19.66
N PRO A 100 -9.39 -16.34 -20.42
CA PRO A 100 -10.18 -15.32 -21.09
C PRO A 100 -10.97 -14.37 -20.16
N PRO A 101 -11.28 -13.14 -20.62
CA PRO A 101 -12.15 -12.23 -19.88
C PRO A 101 -13.57 -12.81 -19.82
N ASN A 102 -14.21 -12.75 -18.65
CA ASN A 102 -15.55 -13.28 -18.33
C ASN A 102 -15.65 -14.75 -17.90
N LEU A 103 -14.56 -15.44 -17.55
CA LEU A 103 -14.65 -16.76 -16.90
C LEU A 103 -15.22 -16.69 -15.48
N ALA A 104 -14.76 -15.70 -14.71
CA ALA A 104 -15.13 -15.52 -13.32
C ALA A 104 -15.09 -14.04 -12.93
N ILE A 105 -15.72 -13.72 -11.80
CA ILE A 105 -15.67 -12.39 -11.17
C ILE A 105 -15.11 -12.52 -9.76
N TYR A 106 -14.44 -11.47 -9.30
CA TYR A 106 -13.96 -11.36 -7.93
C TYR A 106 -14.85 -10.41 -7.15
N GLU A 107 -15.63 -10.95 -6.23
CA GLU A 107 -16.55 -10.22 -5.36
C GLU A 107 -16.44 -10.71 -3.92
N ASN A 108 -16.41 -9.77 -2.96
CA ASN A 108 -16.34 -10.08 -1.53
C ASN A 108 -15.17 -11.01 -1.17
N GLU A 109 -13.97 -10.75 -1.72
CA GLU A 109 -12.77 -11.58 -1.53
C GLU A 109 -12.87 -13.01 -2.09
N HIS A 110 -13.88 -13.26 -2.92
CA HIS A 110 -14.14 -14.57 -3.49
C HIS A 110 -14.31 -14.53 -5.00
N ILE A 111 -13.87 -15.61 -5.64
CA ILE A 111 -14.04 -15.86 -7.06
C ILE A 111 -15.39 -16.57 -7.26
N LEU A 112 -16.25 -15.99 -8.09
CA LEU A 112 -17.53 -16.56 -8.50
C LEU A 112 -17.45 -17.00 -9.96
N PRO A 113 -17.88 -18.23 -10.27
CA PRO A 113 -17.88 -18.72 -11.65
C PRO A 113 -18.97 -18.02 -12.47
N LEU A 114 -18.64 -17.60 -13.69
CA LEU A 114 -19.59 -17.04 -14.66
C LEU A 114 -19.78 -17.95 -15.88
N SER A 115 -18.72 -18.63 -16.32
CA SER A 115 -18.75 -19.49 -17.50
C SER A 115 -17.78 -20.64 -17.34
N ASP A 116 -18.16 -21.77 -17.92
CA ASP A 116 -17.33 -22.97 -17.95
C ASP A 116 -16.12 -22.78 -18.84
N GLY A 117 -15.00 -23.37 -18.43
CA GLY A 117 -13.78 -23.35 -19.23
C GLY A 117 -12.52 -23.41 -18.40
N LYS A 118 -11.40 -23.33 -19.12
CA LYS A 118 -10.07 -23.23 -18.53
C LYS A 118 -9.51 -21.86 -18.86
N GLY A 119 -8.83 -21.27 -17.89
CA GLY A 119 -8.19 -19.99 -18.04
C GLY A 119 -6.99 -19.85 -17.13
N THR A 120 -6.43 -18.66 -17.16
CA THR A 120 -5.28 -18.27 -16.37
C THR A 120 -5.61 -16.96 -15.67
N ILE A 121 -5.21 -16.88 -14.42
CA ILE A 121 -5.26 -15.66 -13.62
C ILE A 121 -3.86 -15.09 -13.60
N GLU A 122 -3.71 -13.88 -14.10
CA GLU A 122 -2.48 -13.10 -14.03
C GLU A 122 -2.60 -12.09 -12.90
N ILE A 123 -1.62 -12.10 -12.00
CA ILE A 123 -1.61 -11.27 -10.79
C ILE A 123 -0.34 -10.44 -10.83
N ASP A 124 -0.50 -9.12 -10.85
CA ASP A 124 0.60 -8.16 -10.86
C ASP A 124 0.61 -7.33 -9.58
N TYR A 125 1.77 -7.24 -8.94
CA TYR A 125 1.98 -6.37 -7.79
C TYR A 125 3.40 -5.79 -7.80
N LEU A 126 3.49 -4.46 -7.82
CA LEU A 126 4.75 -3.69 -7.87
C LEU A 126 5.78 -4.21 -8.89
N GLY A 127 5.32 -4.68 -10.06
CA GLY A 127 6.17 -5.18 -11.15
C GLY A 127 6.53 -6.66 -11.05
N GLN A 128 6.10 -7.38 -10.01
CA GLN A 128 6.13 -8.83 -9.96
C GLN A 128 4.82 -9.42 -10.46
N SER A 129 4.92 -10.44 -11.31
CA SER A 129 3.78 -11.11 -11.93
C SER A 129 3.74 -12.59 -11.51
N ALA A 130 2.55 -13.10 -11.22
CA ALA A 130 2.30 -14.50 -10.93
C ALA A 130 1.14 -15.03 -11.80
N SER A 131 1.26 -16.27 -12.24
CA SER A 131 0.27 -16.93 -13.09
C SER A 131 -0.32 -18.13 -12.36
N VAL A 132 -1.65 -18.18 -12.28
CA VAL A 132 -2.39 -19.26 -11.61
C VAL A 132 -3.40 -19.86 -12.58
N PRO A 133 -3.33 -21.15 -12.90
CA PRO A 133 -4.33 -21.80 -13.75
C PRO A 133 -5.66 -21.94 -13.00
N LEU A 134 -6.73 -21.65 -13.73
CA LEU A 134 -8.12 -21.69 -13.30
C LEU A 134 -8.90 -22.68 -14.17
N GLU A 135 -9.67 -23.55 -13.55
CA GLU A 135 -10.58 -24.47 -14.23
C GLU A 135 -11.97 -24.38 -13.61
N ILE A 136 -12.97 -24.17 -14.44
CA ILE A 136 -14.37 -24.04 -14.05
C ILE A 136 -15.16 -25.14 -14.75
N ILE A 137 -15.89 -25.91 -13.96
CA ILE A 137 -16.73 -27.03 -14.38
C ILE A 137 -18.13 -26.78 -13.80
N ASP A 138 -19.16 -26.84 -14.62
CA ASP A 138 -20.58 -26.76 -14.23
C ASP A 138 -20.97 -25.43 -13.56
N ALA A 139 -20.73 -24.32 -14.25
CA ALA A 139 -21.06 -22.95 -13.82
C ALA A 139 -22.53 -22.56 -14.02
N THR A 140 -23.30 -23.31 -14.82
CA THR A 140 -24.70 -23.00 -15.20
C THR A 140 -25.65 -24.18 -14.95
#